data_AF-A0AAW8KL66-F1
#
_entry.id   AF-A0AAW8KL66-F1
#
_cell.length_a   1.000
_cell.length_b   1.000
_cell.length_c   1.000
_cell.angle_alpha   90.00
_cell.angle_beta   90.00
_cell.angle_gamma   90.00
#
_symmetry.space_group_name_H-M   'P 1'
#
loop_
_entity.id
_entity.type
_entity.pdbx_description
1 polymer ?
#
loop_
_entity_poly.entity_id
_entity_poly.type
_entity_poly.pdbx_seq_one_letter_code
_entity_poly.pdbx_strand_id
1 'polypeptide(L)' 'MKLHTDISKRCTNCGKEVWPALATAIIVAITRNNGHEILLVQSKSFKKNYLGLVAGFVETGETLEECVRRE' A
#
# COMPACT_ATOMS: atom_id res chain seq x y z
N MET A 1 -26.88 7.65 6.10
CA MET A 1 -26.49 7.05 4.80
C MET A 1 -27.13 5.67 4.70
N LYS A 2 -27.45 5.19 3.49
CA LYS A 2 -27.94 3.84 3.23
C LYS A 2 -27.00 3.12 2.27
N LEU A 3 -26.93 1.80 2.38
CA LEU A 3 -26.24 0.98 1.40
C LEU A 3 -26.91 1.19 0.03
N HIS A 4 -26.12 1.47 -1.00
CA HIS A 4 -26.62 1.62 -2.38
C HIS A 4 -26.17 0.45 -3.25
N THR A 5 -24.93 0.02 -3.06
CA THR A 5 -24.36 -1.24 -3.58
C THR A 5 -23.67 -1.97 -2.43
N ASP A 6 -23.22 -3.20 -2.64
CA ASP A 6 -22.56 -4.01 -1.59
C ASP A 6 -21.34 -3.36 -0.95
N ILE A 7 -20.71 -2.39 -1.65
CA ILE A 7 -19.50 -1.71 -1.16
C ILE A 7 -19.67 -0.19 -1.01
N SER A 8 -20.81 0.40 -1.37
CA SER A 8 -21.00 1.85 -1.37
C SER A 8 -22.12 2.32 -0.46
N LYS A 9 -21.93 3.50 0.15
CA LYS A 9 -22.95 4.16 0.97
C LYS A 9 -23.39 5.46 0.30
N ARG A 10 -24.71 5.66 0.21
CA ARG A 10 -25.31 6.88 -0.34
C ARG A 10 -25.99 7.70 0.75
N CYS A 11 -25.75 9.01 0.75
CA CYS A 11 -26.39 9.96 1.64
C CYS A 11 -27.88 10.07 1.29
N THR A 12 -28.75 9.90 2.29
CA THR A 12 -30.20 9.95 2.12
C THR A 12 -30.75 11.39 2.02
N ASN A 13 -29.94 12.40 2.36
CA ASN A 13 -30.34 13.81 2.31
C ASN A 13 -29.92 14.48 0.99
N CYS A 14 -28.68 14.26 0.54
CA CYS A 14 -28.12 14.95 -0.63
C CYS A 14 -27.73 14.03 -1.79
N GLY A 15 -27.89 12.71 -1.65
CA GLY A 15 -27.59 11.75 -2.71
C GLY A 15 -26.10 11.48 -2.96
N LYS A 16 -25.16 12.15 -2.28
CA LYS A 16 -23.71 11.89 -2.37
C LYS A 16 -23.38 10.43 -2.04
N GLU A 17 -22.59 9.80 -2.90
CA GLU A 17 -22.11 8.42 -2.72
C GLU A 17 -20.65 8.38 -2.26
N VAL A 18 -20.33 7.43 -1.40
CA VAL A 18 -18.99 7.21 -0.84
C VAL A 18 -18.65 5.74 -1.00
N TRP A 19 -17.46 5.49 -1.56
CA TRP A 19 -16.86 4.17 -1.70
C TRP A 19 -15.73 4.00 -0.66
N PRO A 20 -15.29 2.75 -0.39
CA PRO A 20 -14.14 2.51 0.46
C PRO A 20 -12.90 3.14 -0.18
N ALA A 21 -12.12 3.87 0.62
CA ALA A 21 -10.88 4.45 0.14
C ALA A 21 -9.84 3.34 -0.08
N LEU A 22 -9.19 3.36 -1.23
CA LEU A 22 -8.05 2.48 -1.51
C LEU A 22 -6.78 3.13 -0.98
N ALA A 23 -5.99 2.37 -0.23
CA ALA A 23 -4.63 2.75 0.15
C ALA A 23 -3.67 2.06 -0.82
N THR A 24 -3.07 2.84 -1.71
CA THR A 24 -2.05 2.32 -2.64
C THR A 24 -0.76 2.08 -1.87
N ALA A 25 -0.10 0.95 -2.13
CA ALA A 25 1.17 0.58 -1.52
C ALA A 25 2.07 -0.11 -2.54
N ILE A 26 3.38 0.02 -2.34
CA ILE A 26 4.40 -0.69 -3.11
C ILE A 26 5.03 -1.78 -2.25
N ILE A 27 5.59 -2.78 -2.91
CA ILE A 27 6.52 -3.76 -2.35
C ILE A 27 7.63 -3.96 -3.38
N VAL A 28 8.89 -3.85 -2.96
CA VAL A 28 10.02 -3.80 -3.89
C VAL A 28 11.12 -4.80 -3.52
N ALA A 29 11.58 -5.55 -4.53
CA ALA A 29 12.76 -6.40 -4.45
C ALA A 29 14.00 -5.62 -4.88
N ILE A 30 14.83 -5.24 -3.92
CA ILE A 30 16.09 -4.55 -4.19
C ILE A 30 17.18 -5.60 -4.40
N THR A 31 17.79 -5.62 -5.58
CA THR A 31 18.82 -6.60 -5.94
C THR A 31 20.16 -5.95 -6.24
N ARG A 32 21.23 -6.70 -6.05
CA ARG A 32 22.60 -6.31 -6.44
C ARG A 32 23.33 -7.50 -7.06
N ASN A 33 24.55 -7.28 -7.56
CA ASN A 33 25.35 -8.32 -8.22
C ASN A 33 24.57 -9.04 -9.32
N ASN A 34 24.02 -8.28 -10.27
CA ASN A 34 23.23 -8.79 -11.40
C ASN A 34 22.06 -9.71 -10.99
N GLY A 35 21.47 -9.46 -9.81
CA GLY A 35 20.33 -10.22 -9.31
C GLY A 35 20.70 -11.44 -8.47
N HIS A 36 21.98 -11.71 -8.21
CA HIS A 36 22.41 -12.83 -7.37
C HIS A 36 22.21 -12.60 -5.88
N GLU A 37 22.00 -11.35 -5.46
CA GLU A 37 21.70 -11.01 -4.08
C GLU A 37 20.44 -10.13 -4.00
N ILE A 38 19.66 -10.33 -2.95
CA ILE A 38 18.44 -9.58 -2.65
C ILE A 38 18.50 -9.04 -1.22
N LEU A 39 18.07 -7.79 -1.04
CA LEU A 39 17.91 -7.19 0.28
C LEU A 39 16.63 -7.70 0.94
N LEU A 40 16.75 -8.16 2.18
CA LEU A 40 15.62 -8.47 3.04
C LEU A 40 15.70 -7.64 4.32
N VAL A 41 14.55 -7.19 4.80
CA VAL A 41 14.41 -6.40 6.03
C VAL A 41 13.69 -7.20 7.12
N GLN A 42 14.17 -7.07 8.35
CA GLN A 42 13.49 -7.60 9.53
C GLN A 42 12.80 -6.46 10.25
N SER A 43 11.48 -6.34 10.07
CA SER A 43 10.70 -5.37 10.84
C SER A 43 10.53 -5.82 12.28
N LYS A 44 10.66 -4.88 13.22
CA LYS A 44 10.36 -5.10 14.65
C LYS A 44 8.91 -5.57 14.87
N SER A 45 8.02 -5.26 13.93
CA SER A 45 6.60 -5.61 13.98
C SER A 45 6.31 -7.04 13.50
N PHE A 46 7.26 -7.71 12.85
CA PHE A 46 7.07 -9.10 12.43
C PHE A 46 7.24 -10.06 13.60
N LYS A 47 6.28 -10.97 13.76
CA LYS A 47 6.42 -12.07 14.71
C LYS A 47 7.48 -13.03 14.17
N LYS A 48 8.46 -13.42 15.02
CA LYS A 48 9.55 -14.37 14.73
C LYS A 48 10.65 -13.80 13.81
N ASN A 49 11.55 -14.69 13.36
CA ASN A 49 12.65 -14.42 12.42
C ASN A 49 12.16 -14.39 10.97
N TYR A 50 11.12 -13.60 10.68
CA TYR A 50 10.65 -13.41 9.32
C TYR A 50 11.36 -12.22 8.68
N LEU A 51 11.90 -12.45 7.49
CA LEU A 51 12.53 -11.44 6.65
C LEU A 51 11.61 -11.15 5.47
N GLY A 52 11.36 -9.87 5.20
CA GLY A 52 10.48 -9.43 4.12
C GLY A 52 11.19 -8.50 3.14
N LEU A 53 10.49 -8.13 2.07
CA LEU A 53 10.90 -7.06 1.18
C LEU A 53 10.56 -5.69 1.79
N VAL A 54 11.18 -4.64 1.25
CA VAL A 54 10.80 -3.25 1.58
C VAL A 54 9.41 -2.99 0.99
N ALA A 55 8.53 -2.36 1.76
CA ALA A 55 7.16 -2.04 1.37
C ALA A 55 6.70 -0.78 2.10
N GLY A 56 5.86 0.01 1.44
CA GLY A 56 5.36 1.27 1.99
C GLY A 56 4.13 1.79 1.26
N PHE A 57 3.43 2.73 1.89
CA PHE A 57 2.24 3.36 1.33
C PHE A 57 2.60 4.52 0.41
N VAL A 58 1.79 4.69 -0.63
CA VAL A 58 1.94 5.80 -1.57
C VAL A 58 1.32 7.07 -0.98
N GLU A 59 2.10 8.13 -0.86
CA GLU A 59 1.70 9.45 -0.41
C GLU A 59 0.98 10.24 -1.51
N THR A 60 0.28 11.31 -1.12
CA THR A 60 -0.46 12.12 -2.10
C THR A 60 0.50 12.93 -2.95
N GLY A 61 0.40 12.78 -4.27
CA GLY A 61 1.18 13.56 -5.22
C GLY A 61 2.50 12.93 -5.65
N GLU A 62 2.83 11.72 -5.17
CA GLU A 62 3.99 10.98 -5.67
C GLU A 62 3.60 9.93 -6.71
N THR A 63 4.54 9.61 -7.58
CA THR A 63 4.50 8.43 -8.47
C THR A 63 4.90 7.16 -7.73
N LEU A 64 4.60 5.99 -8.30
CA LEU A 64 5.02 4.71 -7.72
C LEU A 64 6.54 4.62 -7.62
N GLU A 65 7.27 5.15 -8.61
CA GLU A 65 8.72 5.16 -8.66
C GLU A 65 9.35 6.11 -7.65
N GLU A 66 8.69 7.23 -7.31
CA GLU A 66 9.11 8.11 -6.22
C GLU A 66 8.88 7.45 -4.86
N CYS A 67 7.73 6.79 -4.66
CA CYS A 67 7.45 6.00 -3.46
C CYS A 67 8.52 4.93 -3.23
N VAL A 68 8.88 4.17 -4.28
CA VAL A 68 9.93 3.14 -4.23
C VAL A 68 11.31 3.70 -3.85
N ARG A 69 11.63 4.96 -4.19
CA ARG A 69 12.90 5.59 -3.82
C ARG A 69 12.90 6.17 -2.40
N ARG A 70 11.72 6.55 -1.89
CA ARG A 70 11.51 7.13 -0.56
C ARG A 70 11.53 6.07 0.54
N GLU A 71 10.89 4.93 0.28
CA GLU A 71 10.83 3.75 1.17
C GLU A 71 12.12 2.93 1.15
#